data_AF-A0A7U9NHP9-F1
#
_entry.id   AF-A0A7U9NHP9-F1
#
_cell.length_a   1.000
_cell.length_b   1.000
_cell.length_c   1.000
_cell.angle_alpha   90.00
_cell.angle_beta   90.00
_cell.angle_gamma   90.00
#
_symmetry.space_group_name_H-M   'P 1'
#
loop_
_entity.id
_entity.type
_entity.pdbx_description
1 polymer ?
#
loop_
_entity_poly.entity_id
_entity_poly.type
_entity_poly.pdbx_seq_one_letter_code
_entity_poly.pdbx_strand_id
1 'polypeptide(L)'
;MSRGKRRNGTNTMQCFSNAERRIGKQRLEELQSGCKAGVYSPEILKAACKEFEFIEPLILLSIRQGKSFDRLQILWELGEMERPAVSRSGFYRFRRRFFANLDRALKERGTEIEAI
;
A
#
# COMPACT_ATOMS: atom_id res chain seq x y z
N MET A 1 -14.04 31.12 20.84
CA MET A 1 -13.20 30.89 19.64
C MET A 1 -12.52 29.53 19.76
N SER A 2 -13.04 28.53 19.05
CA SER A 2 -12.69 27.11 19.21
C SER A 2 -11.32 26.81 18.63
N ARG A 3 -10.40 26.32 19.48
CA ARG A 3 -9.06 25.86 19.08
C ARG A 3 -9.20 24.55 18.29
N GLY A 4 -9.07 24.63 16.97
CA GLY A 4 -9.05 23.48 16.08
C GLY A 4 -7.85 22.58 16.36
N LYS A 5 -8.02 21.61 17.25
CA LYS A 5 -7.04 20.56 17.53
C LYS A 5 -7.03 19.62 16.32
N ARG A 6 -6.12 19.87 15.37
CA ARG A 6 -5.82 18.95 14.27
C ARG A 6 -5.43 17.62 14.88
N ARG A 7 -6.36 16.66 14.88
CA ARG A 7 -6.06 15.27 15.23
C ARG A 7 -5.27 14.72 14.05
N ASN A 8 -3.95 14.66 14.20
CA ASN A 8 -3.08 13.79 13.40
C ASN A 8 -3.51 12.33 13.68
N GLY A 9 -4.61 11.88 13.07
CA GLY A 9 -4.89 10.46 12.87
C GLY A 9 -3.93 9.98 11.77
N THR A 10 -3.17 8.92 11.91
CA THR A 10 -3.34 7.74 12.74
C THR A 10 -1.99 7.06 12.80
N ASN A 11 -1.39 6.99 14.00
CA ASN A 11 -0.38 5.99 14.30
C ASN A 11 -1.13 4.64 14.42
N THR A 12 -1.54 4.06 13.29
CA THR A 12 -2.01 2.68 13.28
C THR A 12 -0.81 1.82 13.66
N MET A 13 -0.77 1.32 14.89
CA MET A 13 0.05 0.17 15.24
C MET A 13 -0.32 -0.94 14.27
N GLN A 14 0.48 -1.11 13.22
CA GLN A 14 0.41 -2.27 12.35
C GLN A 14 0.99 -3.42 13.18
N CYS A 15 0.14 -4.34 13.64
CA CYS A 15 0.60 -5.59 14.21
C CYS A 15 1.34 -6.34 13.11
N PHE A 16 2.67 -6.35 13.22
CA PHE A 16 3.54 -6.95 12.23
C PHE A 16 3.43 -8.49 12.28
N SER A 17 3.14 -9.14 11.15
CA SER A 17 3.33 -10.60 11.03
C SER A 17 4.81 -10.92 10.76
N ASN A 18 5.32 -12.10 11.16
CA ASN A 18 6.76 -12.43 11.06
C ASN A 18 7.36 -12.31 9.65
N ALA A 19 6.57 -12.42 8.58
CA ALA A 19 7.02 -12.18 7.20
C ALA A 19 7.36 -10.71 6.92
N GLU A 20 6.79 -9.78 7.70
CA GLU A 20 6.98 -8.34 7.57
C GLU A 20 8.26 -7.83 8.25
N ARG A 21 8.94 -8.64 9.08
CA ARG A 21 10.29 -8.30 9.61
C ARG A 21 11.39 -8.27 8.53
N ARG A 22 11.13 -8.78 7.32
CA ARG A 22 12.12 -8.76 6.23
C ARG A 22 12.28 -7.39 5.56
N ILE A 23 11.29 -6.50 5.68
CA ILE A 23 11.39 -5.11 5.22
C ILE A 23 11.48 -4.23 6.45
N GLY A 24 12.63 -3.60 6.66
CA GLY A 24 12.82 -2.66 7.77
C GLY A 24 11.79 -1.52 7.72
N LYS A 25 11.41 -0.98 8.89
CA LYS A 25 10.43 0.12 8.99
C LYS A 25 10.78 1.30 8.07
N GLN A 26 12.06 1.69 8.06
CA GLN A 26 12.58 2.75 7.21
C GLN A 26 12.32 2.47 5.71
N ARG A 27 12.62 1.26 5.26
CA ARG A 27 12.39 0.86 3.86
C ARG A 27 10.92 0.88 3.50
N LEU A 28 10.04 0.47 4.41
CA LEU A 28 8.59 0.55 4.20
C LEU A 28 8.11 2.01 4.06
N GLU A 29 8.64 2.92 4.86
CA GLU A 29 8.33 4.36 4.77
C GLU A 29 8.83 4.97 3.46
N GLU A 30 10.01 4.59 3.00
CA GLU A 30 10.54 4.97 1.68
C GLU A 30 9.61 4.52 0.55
N LEU A 31 9.22 3.23 0.54
CA LEU A 31 8.31 2.67 -0.47
C LEU A 31 6.96 3.38 -0.44
N GLN A 32 6.40 3.62 0.73
CA GLN A 32 5.12 4.35 0.86
C GLN A 32 5.22 5.78 0.32
N SER A 33 6.33 6.46 0.63
CA SER A 33 6.58 7.83 0.16
C SER A 33 6.77 7.87 -1.35
N GLY A 34 7.55 6.93 -1.91
CA GLY A 34 7.75 6.78 -3.34
C GLY A 34 6.45 6.49 -4.10
N CYS A 35 5.57 5.64 -3.55
CA CYS A 35 4.27 5.38 -4.17
C CYS A 35 3.34 6.61 -4.14
N LYS A 36 3.34 7.38 -3.05
CA LYS A 36 2.55 8.63 -2.95
C LYS A 36 3.07 9.72 -3.89
N ALA A 37 4.39 9.81 -4.03
CA ALA A 37 5.06 10.75 -4.93
C ALA A 37 4.99 10.32 -6.40
N GLY A 38 4.50 9.11 -6.70
CA GLY A 38 4.38 8.61 -8.07
C GLY A 38 5.71 8.24 -8.72
N VAL A 39 6.73 7.94 -7.92
CA VAL A 39 8.10 7.62 -8.39
C VAL A 39 8.15 6.31 -9.18
N TYR A 40 7.30 5.35 -8.82
CA TYR A 40 7.31 4.03 -9.44
C TYR A 40 6.40 3.98 -10.67
N SER A 41 6.90 3.36 -11.74
CA SER A 41 6.14 3.18 -12.97
C SER A 41 4.89 2.30 -12.74
N PRO A 42 3.80 2.51 -13.49
CA PRO A 42 2.60 1.68 -13.40
C PRO A 42 2.88 0.18 -13.61
N GLU A 43 3.86 -0.15 -14.44
CA GLU A 43 4.27 -1.54 -14.70
C GLU A 43 4.84 -2.24 -13.47
N ILE A 44 5.69 -1.54 -12.71
CA ILE A 44 6.27 -2.08 -11.47
C ILE A 44 5.17 -2.25 -10.41
N LEU A 45 4.25 -1.29 -10.33
CA LEU A 45 3.11 -1.38 -9.40
C LEU A 45 2.20 -2.55 -9.76
N LYS A 46 1.94 -2.78 -11.06
CA LYS A 46 1.18 -3.95 -11.55
C LYS A 46 1.91 -5.25 -11.26
N ALA A 47 3.22 -5.32 -11.50
CA ALA A 47 4.02 -6.49 -11.20
C ALA A 47 3.96 -6.87 -9.70
N ALA A 48 3.93 -5.87 -8.82
CA ALA A 48 3.77 -6.09 -7.38
C ALA A 48 2.38 -6.68 -6.98
N CYS A 49 1.36 -6.46 -7.81
CA CYS A 49 -0.01 -6.96 -7.62
C CYS A 49 -0.32 -8.31 -8.30
N LYS A 50 0.63 -8.89 -9.04
CA LYS A 50 0.41 -10.10 -9.88
C LYS A 50 -0.25 -11.29 -9.16
N GLU A 51 -0.04 -11.42 -7.85
CA GLU A 51 -0.62 -12.51 -7.06
C GLU A 51 -2.06 -12.24 -6.55
N PHE A 52 -2.57 -11.02 -6.74
CA PHE A 52 -3.85 -10.57 -6.20
C PHE A 52 -4.52 -9.53 -7.09
N GLU A 53 -4.62 -9.81 -8.39
CA GLU A 53 -5.21 -8.92 -9.41
C GLU A 53 -6.65 -8.49 -9.08
N PHE A 54 -7.45 -9.37 -8.46
CA PHE A 54 -8.84 -9.07 -8.06
C PHE A 54 -8.98 -7.92 -7.04
N ILE A 55 -7.91 -7.58 -6.30
CA ILE A 55 -7.88 -6.47 -5.34
C ILE A 55 -6.88 -5.39 -5.76
N GLU A 56 -6.23 -5.53 -6.92
CA GLU A 56 -5.25 -4.56 -7.45
C GLU A 56 -5.79 -3.12 -7.43
N PRO A 57 -6.99 -2.82 -7.98
CA PRO A 57 -7.46 -1.42 -8.07
C PRO A 57 -7.60 -0.79 -6.69
N LEU A 58 -8.08 -1.56 -5.71
CA LEU A 58 -8.30 -1.12 -4.35
C LEU A 58 -6.97 -0.85 -3.62
N ILE A 59 -5.97 -1.72 -3.82
CA ILE A 59 -4.64 -1.57 -3.24
C ILE A 59 -3.92 -0.36 -3.85
N LEU A 60 -3.93 -0.22 -5.17
CA LEU A 60 -3.30 0.91 -5.86
C LEU A 60 -3.93 2.24 -5.43
N LEU A 61 -5.26 2.30 -5.32
CA LEU A 61 -5.96 3.51 -4.88
C LEU A 61 -5.64 3.82 -3.42
N SER A 62 -5.61 2.81 -2.55
CA SER A 62 -5.21 2.96 -1.15
C SER A 62 -3.80 3.55 -0.99
N ILE A 63 -2.86 3.07 -1.79
CA ILE A 63 -1.45 3.43 -1.66
C ILE A 63 -1.20 4.83 -2.24
N ARG A 64 -1.72 5.11 -3.44
CA ARG A 64 -1.59 6.43 -4.08
C ARG A 64 -2.23 7.53 -3.24
N GLN A 65 -3.44 7.30 -2.73
CA GLN A 65 -4.20 8.31 -1.99
C GLN A 65 -3.99 8.24 -0.47
N GLY A 66 -3.21 7.27 0.02
CA GLY A 66 -3.03 7.03 1.44
C GLY A 66 -4.33 6.68 2.18
N LYS A 67 -5.36 6.19 1.48
CA LYS A 67 -6.67 5.88 2.08
C LYS A 67 -6.60 4.56 2.87
N SER A 68 -7.21 4.55 4.06
CA SER A 68 -7.43 3.34 4.88
C SER A 68 -8.61 2.53 4.34
N PHE A 69 -8.75 1.28 4.81
CA PHE A 69 -9.91 0.45 4.50
C PHE A 69 -11.23 1.17 4.81
N ASP A 70 -11.32 1.81 5.97
CA ASP A 70 -12.54 2.51 6.40
C ASP A 70 -12.89 3.68 5.46
N ARG A 71 -11.90 4.39 4.92
CA ARG A 71 -12.14 5.44 3.92
C ARG A 71 -12.58 4.88 2.58
N LEU A 72 -12.08 3.71 2.20
CA LEU A 72 -12.49 3.03 0.97
C LEU A 72 -13.91 2.48 1.12
N GLN A 73 -14.25 1.99 2.30
CA GLN A 73 -15.60 1.54 2.62
C GLN A 73 -16.62 2.69 2.46
N ILE A 74 -16.29 3.90 2.94
CA ILE A 74 -17.14 5.07 2.73
C ILE A 74 -17.37 5.35 1.24
N LEU A 75 -16.34 5.27 0.40
CA LEU A 75 -16.48 5.50 -1.06
C LEU A 75 -17.38 4.45 -1.72
N TRP A 76 -17.29 3.20 -1.27
CA TRP A 76 -18.19 2.15 -1.71
C TRP A 76 -19.63 2.40 -1.23
N GLU A 77 -19.84 2.78 0.03
CA GLU A 77 -21.17 3.13 0.56
C GLU A 77 -21.80 4.32 -0.19
N LEU A 78 -20.98 5.23 -0.72
CA LEU A 78 -21.39 6.33 -1.59
C LEU A 78 -21.62 5.93 -3.06
N GLY A 79 -21.33 4.68 -3.44
CA GLY A 79 -21.47 4.18 -4.81
C GLY A 79 -20.37 4.65 -5.78
N GLU A 80 -19.30 5.27 -5.28
CA GLU A 80 -18.16 5.72 -6.10
C GLU A 80 -17.23 4.57 -6.51
N MET A 81 -17.39 3.39 -5.91
CA MET A 81 -16.56 2.21 -6.14
C MET A 81 -17.34 0.93 -5.90
N GLU A 82 -16.97 -0.15 -6.59
CA GLU A 82 -17.49 -1.49 -6.33
C GLU A 82 -17.08 -2.00 -4.94
N ARG A 83 -17.95 -2.84 -4.36
CA ARG A 83 -17.72 -3.47 -3.05
C ARG A 83 -16.46 -4.34 -3.10
N PRO A 84 -15.48 -4.09 -2.22
CA PRO A 84 -14.37 -5.01 -2.05
C PRO A 84 -14.86 -6.39 -1.59
N ALA A 85 -14.51 -7.45 -2.32
CA ALA A 85 -14.75 -8.83 -1.90
C ALA A 85 -13.76 -9.31 -0.82
N VAL A 86 -13.34 -8.41 0.08
CA VAL A 86 -12.33 -8.69 1.10
C VAL A 86 -12.69 -8.11 2.45
N SER A 87 -12.34 -8.84 3.50
CA SER A 87 -12.43 -8.34 4.87
C SER A 87 -11.37 -7.26 5.12
N ARG A 88 -11.59 -6.44 6.15
CA ARG A 88 -10.61 -5.45 6.64
C ARG A 88 -9.24 -6.07 6.91
N SER A 89 -9.19 -7.23 7.56
CA SER A 89 -7.94 -7.95 7.84
C SER A 89 -7.27 -8.47 6.57
N GLY A 90 -8.06 -9.00 5.62
CA GLY A 90 -7.59 -9.41 4.31
C GLY A 90 -6.96 -8.25 3.54
N PHE A 91 -7.63 -7.10 3.49
CA PHE A 91 -7.12 -5.90 2.85
C PHE A 91 -5.73 -5.50 3.36
N TYR A 92 -5.54 -5.41 4.68
CA TYR A 92 -4.24 -5.04 5.23
C TYR A 92 -3.18 -6.12 5.00
N ARG A 93 -3.57 -7.40 4.89
CA ARG A 93 -2.66 -8.49 4.50
C ARG A 93 -2.15 -8.29 3.07
N PHE A 94 -3.05 -8.01 2.12
CA PHE A 94 -2.68 -7.75 0.73
C PHE A 94 -1.83 -6.49 0.58
N ARG A 95 -2.19 -5.40 1.28
CA ARG A 95 -1.40 -4.17 1.28
C ARG A 95 0.03 -4.37 1.77
N ARG A 96 0.25 -5.24 2.75
CA ARG A 96 1.61 -5.54 3.23
C ARG A 96 2.38 -6.43 2.25
N ARG A 97 1.71 -7.42 1.67
CA ARG A 97 2.28 -8.28 0.63
C ARG A 97 2.66 -7.50 -0.62
N PHE A 98 1.88 -6.47 -0.97
CA PHE A 98 2.23 -5.53 -2.03
C PHE A 98 3.60 -4.88 -1.81
N PHE A 99 3.88 -4.34 -0.62
CA PHE A 99 5.18 -3.71 -0.37
C PHE A 99 6.33 -4.72 -0.37
N ALA A 100 6.07 -5.96 0.06
CA ALA A 100 7.02 -7.07 -0.06
C ALA A 100 7.38 -7.36 -1.52
N ASN A 101 6.38 -7.46 -2.38
CA ASN A 101 6.56 -7.71 -3.80
C ASN A 101 7.19 -6.52 -4.52
N LEU A 102 6.83 -5.29 -4.14
CA LEU A 102 7.42 -4.07 -4.69
C LEU A 102 8.91 -3.95 -4.36
N ASP A 103 9.30 -4.17 -3.10
CA ASP A 103 10.72 -4.14 -2.71
C ASP A 103 11.52 -5.22 -3.46
N ARG A 104 10.94 -6.41 -3.63
CA ARG A 104 11.55 -7.49 -4.42
C ARG A 104 11.69 -7.11 -5.89
N ALA A 105 10.64 -6.59 -6.52
CA ALA A 105 10.67 -6.17 -7.93
C ALA A 105 11.66 -5.03 -8.17
N LEU A 106 11.79 -4.10 -7.22
CA LEU A 106 12.77 -3.02 -7.27
C LEU A 106 14.20 -3.54 -7.08
N LYS A 107 14.40 -4.54 -6.21
CA LYS A 107 15.70 -5.20 -6.05
C LYS A 107 16.11 -5.94 -7.31
N GLU A 108 15.22 -6.74 -7.88
CA GLU A 108 15.46 -7.50 -9.12
C GLU A 108 15.84 -6.55 -10.28
N ARG A 109 15.13 -5.42 -10.44
CA ARG A 109 15.47 -4.41 -11.46
C ARG A 109 16.70 -3.56 -11.12
N GLY A 110 16.99 -3.34 -9.83
CA GLY A 110 18.19 -2.63 -9.38
C GLY A 110 19.45 -3.46 -9.57
N THR A 111 19.37 -4.78 -9.39
CA THR A 111 20.49 -5.72 -9.64
C THR A 111 20.86 -5.83 -11.11
N GLU A 112 19.97 -5.48 -12.05
CA GLU A 112 20.29 -5.43 -13.48
C GLU A 112 21.23 -4.25 -13.85
N ILE A 113 21.31 -3.21 -13.01
CA ILE A 113 22.16 -2.03 -13.27
C ILE A 113 23.60 -2.24 -12.81
N GLU A 114 23.86 -3.12 -11.83
CA GLU A 114 25.21 -3.39 -11.30
C GLU A 114 25.98 -4.49 -12.06
N ALA A 115 25.41 -5.04 -13.13
CA ALA A 115 26.00 -6.15 -13.89
C ALA A 115 26.67 -5.75 -15.22
N ILE A 116 27.08 -4.48 -15.38
CA ILE A 116 27.78 -3.98 -16.58
C ILE A 116 29.19 -3.50 -16.23
#